data_AF-A0A8I1L9C7-F1
#
_entry.id   AF-A0A8I1L9C7-F1
#
_cell.length_a   1.000
_cell.length_b   1.000
_cell.length_c   1.000
_cell.angle_alpha   90.00
_cell.angle_beta   90.00
_cell.angle_gamma   90.00
#
_symmetry.space_group_name_H-M   'P 1'
#
loop_
_entity.id
_entity.type
_entity.pdbx_description
1 polymer ?
#
loop_
_entity_poly.entity_id
_entity_poly.type
_entity_poly.pdbx_seq_one_letter_code
_entity_poly.pdbx_strand_id
1 'polypeptide(L)'
;MANTYREYFDIDEDYFPQVNDSAIAAAKADFWMRTYPHVTFSEMLNHMERVLARQEKRSLWIEGAYGTGKSQCAYALKKILEVPEEELHAYWDRYEPLKKKTDLLEKLIGHKRKGIVTAYRYASGMINSPRDLFLAVQETLKASLVKANLYAGENTLKESVIAWIDEPSHKLFFDALLKKPEW
;
A
#
# COMPACT_ATOMS: atom_id res chain seq x y z
N MET A 1 -46.44 -14.21 -16.02
CA MET A 1 -45.50 -14.54 -14.93
C MET A 1 -45.11 -13.24 -14.27
N ALA A 2 -45.10 -13.15 -12.95
CA ALA A 2 -44.66 -11.94 -12.26
C ALA A 2 -43.14 -11.86 -12.36
N ASN A 3 -42.62 -10.80 -12.97
CA ASN A 3 -41.17 -10.59 -13.05
C ASN A 3 -40.59 -10.49 -11.65
N THR A 4 -39.53 -11.27 -11.40
CA THR A 4 -38.84 -11.26 -10.11
C THR A 4 -37.79 -10.16 -10.08
N TYR A 5 -37.51 -9.57 -8.91
CA TYR A 5 -36.49 -8.51 -8.78
C TYR A 5 -35.12 -8.92 -9.36
N ARG A 6 -34.79 -10.21 -9.34
CA ARG A 6 -33.55 -10.76 -9.91
C ARG A 6 -33.43 -10.56 -11.42
N GLU A 7 -34.53 -10.34 -12.13
CA GLU A 7 -34.54 -10.06 -13.58
C GLU A 7 -34.17 -8.60 -13.90
N TYR A 8 -34.11 -7.73 -12.89
CA TYR A 8 -33.79 -6.31 -13.03
C TYR A 8 -32.43 -5.92 -12.47
N PHE A 9 -31.77 -6.80 -11.72
CA PHE A 9 -30.46 -6.55 -11.13
C PHE A 9 -29.45 -7.56 -11.65
N ASP A 10 -28.35 -7.04 -12.20
CA ASP A 10 -27.17 -7.82 -12.47
C ASP A 10 -26.20 -7.65 -11.30
N ILE A 11 -25.76 -8.76 -10.71
CA ILE A 11 -24.82 -8.72 -9.59
C ILE A 11 -23.42 -8.75 -10.18
N ASP A 12 -22.69 -7.68 -9.97
CA ASP A 12 -21.27 -7.60 -10.28
C ASP A 12 -20.50 -8.63 -9.45
N GLU A 13 -20.13 -9.75 -10.09
CA GLU A 13 -19.40 -10.86 -9.46
C GLU A 13 -18.04 -10.42 -8.91
N ASP A 14 -17.50 -9.32 -9.42
CA ASP A 14 -16.23 -8.72 -9.00
C ASP A 14 -16.43 -7.63 -7.91
N TYR A 15 -17.62 -7.56 -7.28
CA TYR A 15 -17.90 -6.62 -6.19
C TYR A 15 -17.36 -7.13 -4.85
N PHE A 16 -16.39 -6.40 -4.30
CA PHE A 16 -15.87 -6.64 -2.96
C PHE A 16 -16.33 -5.52 -2.01
N PRO A 17 -17.08 -5.83 -0.94
CA PRO A 17 -17.59 -4.81 -0.01
C PRO A 17 -16.47 -4.17 0.83
N GLN A 18 -15.33 -4.84 0.96
CA GLN A 18 -14.15 -4.36 1.67
C GLN A 18 -12.90 -4.67 0.88
N VAL A 19 -12.01 -3.68 0.76
CA VAL A 19 -10.68 -3.86 0.18
C VAL A 19 -9.72 -4.25 1.30
N ASN A 20 -9.35 -5.53 1.32
CA ASN A 20 -8.37 -6.13 2.22
C ASN A 20 -7.42 -7.03 1.43
N ASP A 21 -6.42 -7.63 2.09
CA ASP A 21 -5.40 -8.45 1.41
C ASP A 21 -6.01 -9.63 0.64
N SER A 22 -7.05 -10.28 1.21
CA SER A 22 -7.75 -11.38 0.55
C SER A 22 -8.52 -10.92 -0.69
N ALA A 23 -9.23 -9.80 -0.60
CA ALA A 23 -9.94 -9.20 -1.72
C ALA A 23 -8.96 -8.77 -2.82
N ILE A 24 -7.82 -8.16 -2.46
CA ILE A 24 -6.79 -7.77 -3.43
C ILE A 24 -6.19 -9.00 -4.13
N ALA A 25 -6.00 -10.11 -3.39
CA ALA A 25 -5.48 -11.35 -3.95
C ALA A 25 -6.48 -12.10 -4.83
N ALA A 26 -7.78 -12.04 -4.49
CA ALA A 26 -8.85 -12.71 -5.23
C ALA A 26 -9.37 -11.89 -6.42
N ALA A 27 -9.20 -10.56 -6.39
CA ALA A 27 -9.69 -9.68 -7.43
C ALA A 27 -8.85 -9.78 -8.72
N LYS A 28 -9.49 -9.44 -9.85
CA LYS A 28 -8.81 -9.29 -11.13
C LYS A 28 -7.75 -8.19 -11.06
N ALA A 29 -6.70 -8.31 -11.87
CA ALA A 29 -5.57 -7.38 -11.87
C ALA A 29 -5.99 -5.92 -12.14
N ASP A 30 -7.08 -5.71 -12.89
CA ASP A 30 -7.66 -4.42 -13.26
C ASP A 30 -8.69 -3.88 -12.25
N PHE A 31 -8.91 -4.56 -11.13
CA PHE A 31 -9.88 -4.16 -10.10
C PHE A 31 -9.69 -2.71 -9.62
N TRP A 32 -8.44 -2.26 -9.53
CA TRP A 32 -8.12 -0.88 -9.15
C TRP A 32 -8.59 0.15 -10.18
N MET A 33 -8.67 -0.21 -11.47
CA MET A 33 -9.11 0.66 -12.55
C MET A 33 -10.59 0.99 -12.49
N ARG A 34 -11.37 0.29 -11.66
CA ARG A 34 -12.79 0.58 -11.42
C ARG A 34 -13.00 1.82 -10.57
N THR A 35 -11.95 2.33 -9.94
CA THR A 35 -11.99 3.51 -9.09
C THR A 35 -12.33 4.74 -9.92
N TYR A 36 -13.55 5.24 -9.79
CA TYR A 36 -13.97 6.43 -10.51
C TYR A 36 -13.27 7.69 -9.95
N PRO A 37 -12.64 8.51 -10.81
CA PRO A 37 -11.86 9.66 -10.40
C PRO A 37 -12.73 10.88 -10.08
N HIS A 38 -13.51 10.79 -9.01
CA HIS A 38 -14.28 11.92 -8.49
C HIS A 38 -13.35 13.09 -8.06
N VAL A 39 -13.94 14.26 -7.82
CA VAL A 39 -13.18 15.51 -7.58
C VAL A 39 -12.16 15.34 -6.45
N THR A 40 -12.59 14.84 -5.28
CA THR A 40 -11.69 14.63 -4.12
C THR A 40 -10.58 13.61 -4.39
N PHE A 41 -10.84 12.58 -5.20
CA PHE A 41 -9.78 11.63 -5.59
C PHE A 41 -8.76 12.32 -6.50
N SER A 42 -9.22 13.11 -7.46
CA SER A 42 -8.34 13.90 -8.32
C SER A 42 -7.50 14.91 -7.52
N GLU A 43 -8.08 15.56 -6.51
CA GLU A 43 -7.34 16.45 -5.59
C GLU A 43 -6.29 15.68 -4.78
N MET A 44 -6.65 14.50 -4.26
CA MET A 44 -5.71 13.61 -3.58
C MET A 44 -4.52 13.23 -4.48
N LEU A 45 -4.75 12.95 -5.77
CA LEU A 45 -3.66 12.67 -6.73
C LEU A 45 -2.75 13.89 -6.93
N ASN A 46 -3.30 15.11 -7.01
CA ASN A 46 -2.50 16.33 -7.11
C ASN A 46 -1.67 16.56 -5.84
N HIS A 47 -2.24 16.32 -4.65
CA HIS A 47 -1.48 16.40 -3.41
C HIS A 47 -0.37 15.35 -3.36
N MET A 48 -0.63 14.11 -3.80
CA MET A 48 0.41 13.10 -3.88
C MET A 48 1.56 13.54 -4.80
N GLU A 49 1.24 14.09 -5.97
CA GLU A 49 2.25 14.61 -6.89
C GLU A 49 3.11 15.69 -6.22
N ARG A 50 2.51 16.66 -5.54
CA ARG A 50 3.24 17.70 -4.79
C ARG A 50 4.14 17.15 -3.69
N VAL A 51 3.70 16.09 -3.00
CA VAL A 51 4.51 15.37 -2.01
C VAL A 51 5.71 14.69 -2.69
N LEU A 52 5.50 14.00 -3.81
CA LEU A 52 6.58 13.37 -4.59
C LEU A 52 7.55 14.40 -5.17
N ALA A 53 7.06 15.58 -5.54
CA ALA A 53 7.85 16.72 -5.99
C ALA A 53 8.57 17.47 -4.84
N ARG A 54 8.38 17.03 -3.58
CA ARG A 54 8.92 17.68 -2.37
C ARG A 54 8.48 19.14 -2.21
N GLN A 55 7.40 19.54 -2.87
CA GLN A 55 6.76 20.85 -2.71
C GLN A 55 5.92 20.90 -1.43
N GLU A 56 5.41 19.73 -1.01
CA GLU A 56 4.65 19.56 0.21
C GLU A 56 5.36 18.59 1.17
N LYS A 57 5.50 19.01 2.43
CA LYS A 57 6.25 18.24 3.45
C LYS A 57 5.37 17.25 4.23
N ARG A 58 4.05 17.38 4.13
CA ARG A 58 3.09 16.61 4.92
C ARG A 58 2.60 15.40 4.13
N SER A 59 2.39 14.29 4.82
CA SER A 59 1.78 13.09 4.24
C SER A 59 0.29 13.29 3.99
N LEU A 60 -0.27 12.42 3.15
CA LEU A 60 -1.71 12.37 2.90
C LEU A 60 -2.46 11.73 4.07
N TRP A 61 -3.66 12.25 4.34
CA TRP A 61 -4.64 11.65 5.24
C TRP A 61 -5.98 11.53 4.51
N ILE A 62 -6.55 10.33 4.47
CA ILE A 62 -7.82 10.04 3.80
C ILE A 62 -8.86 9.73 4.87
N GLU A 63 -9.86 10.58 5.00
CA GLU A 63 -10.97 10.42 5.94
C GLU A 63 -12.34 10.40 5.25
N GLY A 64 -13.36 9.97 5.98
CA GLY A 64 -14.74 9.89 5.49
C GLY A 64 -15.52 8.71 6.07
N ALA A 65 -16.83 8.70 5.83
CA ALA A 65 -17.75 7.69 6.36
C ALA A 65 -17.38 6.25 5.94
N TYR A 66 -17.77 5.25 6.74
CA TYR A 66 -17.54 3.85 6.39
C TYR A 66 -18.24 3.49 5.06
N GLY A 67 -17.58 2.67 4.22
CA GLY A 67 -18.13 2.25 2.93
C GLY A 67 -17.98 3.26 1.77
N THR A 68 -17.35 4.42 1.97
CA THR A 68 -17.18 5.44 0.90
C THR A 68 -16.01 5.18 -0.06
N GLY A 69 -15.45 3.96 -0.09
CA GLY A 69 -14.37 3.60 -1.02
C GLY A 69 -12.97 4.13 -0.66
N LYS A 70 -12.73 4.64 0.56
CA LYS A 70 -11.40 5.14 0.98
C LYS A 70 -10.26 4.15 0.74
N SER A 71 -10.46 2.89 1.16
CA SER A 71 -9.45 1.82 0.96
C SER A 71 -9.24 1.52 -0.52
N GLN A 72 -10.30 1.61 -1.34
CA GLN A 72 -10.19 1.47 -2.80
C GLN A 72 -9.39 2.63 -3.40
N CYS A 73 -9.62 3.87 -2.97
CA CYS A 73 -8.85 5.03 -3.42
C CYS A 73 -7.37 4.92 -3.03
N ALA A 74 -7.06 4.47 -1.81
CA ALA A 74 -5.68 4.21 -1.38
C ALA A 74 -5.03 3.10 -2.20
N TYR A 75 -5.78 2.02 -2.49
CA TYR A 75 -5.30 0.94 -3.34
C TYR A 75 -5.08 1.39 -4.80
N ALA A 76 -5.98 2.20 -5.36
CA ALA A 76 -5.82 2.79 -6.69
C ALA A 76 -4.59 3.71 -6.75
N LEU A 77 -4.38 4.55 -5.73
CA LEU A 77 -3.17 5.38 -5.64
C LEU A 77 -1.90 4.52 -5.63
N LYS A 78 -1.88 3.45 -4.83
CA LYS A 78 -0.77 2.49 -4.81
C LYS A 78 -0.51 1.94 -6.21
N LYS A 79 -1.54 1.46 -6.90
CA LYS A 79 -1.42 0.90 -8.25
C LYS A 79 -0.98 1.95 -9.26
N ILE A 80 -1.49 3.17 -9.21
CA ILE A 80 -1.04 4.29 -10.06
C ILE A 80 0.48 4.49 -9.96
N LEU A 81 1.09 4.31 -8.78
CA LEU A 81 2.54 4.44 -8.59
C LEU A 81 3.34 3.22 -9.03
N GLU A 82 2.74 2.03 -9.10
CA GLU A 82 3.45 0.75 -9.33
C GLU A 82 3.31 0.19 -10.75
N VAL A 83 2.16 0.37 -11.39
CA VAL A 83 1.86 -0.28 -12.68
C VAL A 83 2.77 0.22 -13.81
N PRO A 84 2.94 -0.49 -14.92
CA PRO A 84 3.63 0.04 -16.10
C PRO A 84 3.00 1.33 -16.62
N GLU A 85 3.75 2.11 -17.40
CA GLU A 85 3.25 3.37 -17.97
C GLU A 85 2.03 3.14 -18.86
N GLU A 86 2.04 2.07 -19.65
CA GLU A 86 0.96 1.70 -20.57
C GLU A 86 -0.36 1.43 -19.81
N GLU A 87 -0.28 0.72 -18.68
CA GLU A 87 -1.43 0.43 -17.83
C GLU A 87 -1.97 1.71 -17.17
N LEU A 88 -1.09 2.63 -16.80
CA LEU A 88 -1.48 3.92 -16.24
C LEU A 88 -2.17 4.81 -17.29
N HIS A 89 -1.66 4.86 -18.52
CA HIS A 89 -2.30 5.56 -19.63
C HIS A 89 -3.70 4.99 -19.90
N ALA A 90 -3.85 3.66 -19.92
CA ALA A 90 -5.16 3.01 -20.11
C ALA A 90 -6.18 3.42 -19.04
N TYR A 91 -5.76 3.55 -17.77
CA TYR A 91 -6.64 4.06 -16.71
C TYR A 91 -7.01 5.53 -16.91
N TRP A 92 -6.06 6.38 -17.33
CA TRP A 92 -6.32 7.80 -17.63
C TRP A 92 -7.29 7.98 -18.79
N ASP A 93 -7.18 7.14 -19.82
CA ASP A 93 -8.02 7.16 -21.02
C ASP A 93 -9.42 6.59 -20.78
N ARG A 94 -9.63 5.87 -19.67
CA ARG A 94 -10.95 5.31 -19.31
C ARG A 94 -11.94 6.37 -18.87
N TYR A 95 -11.48 7.45 -18.23
CA TYR A 95 -12.35 8.41 -17.55
C TYR A 95 -12.13 9.85 -18.02
N GLU A 96 -13.20 10.49 -18.50
CA GLU A 96 -13.18 11.88 -18.98
C GLU A 96 -12.58 12.89 -17.98
N PRO A 97 -12.81 12.80 -16.65
CA PRO A 97 -12.14 13.69 -15.69
C PRO A 97 -10.61 13.60 -15.70
N LEU A 98 -10.04 12.42 -15.96
CA LEU A 98 -8.60 12.19 -16.00
C LEU A 98 -7.99 12.57 -17.35
N LYS A 99 -8.68 12.32 -18.46
CA LYS A 99 -8.23 12.76 -19.80
C LYS A 99 -7.91 14.25 -19.86
N LYS A 100 -8.64 15.08 -19.12
CA LYS A 100 -8.40 16.53 -19.02
C LYS A 100 -7.19 16.89 -18.15
N LYS A 101 -6.56 15.92 -17.49
CA LYS A 101 -5.44 16.07 -16.54
C LYS A 101 -4.19 15.34 -17.06
N THR A 102 -3.84 15.57 -18.32
CA THR A 102 -2.61 15.04 -18.93
C THR A 102 -1.35 15.53 -18.24
N ASP A 103 -1.31 16.80 -17.79
CA ASP A 103 -0.18 17.35 -17.03
C ASP A 103 0.10 16.55 -15.74
N LEU A 104 -0.95 16.16 -15.01
CA LEU A 104 -0.81 15.34 -13.80
C LEU A 104 -0.27 13.94 -14.14
N LEU A 105 -0.71 13.34 -15.24
CA LEU A 105 -0.23 12.04 -15.70
C LEU A 105 1.28 12.07 -15.97
N GLU A 106 1.73 13.03 -16.78
CA GLU A 106 3.15 13.16 -17.15
C GLU A 106 4.04 13.41 -15.93
N LYS A 107 3.58 14.21 -14.96
CA LYS A 107 4.28 14.41 -13.69
C LYS A 107 4.42 13.11 -12.91
N LEU A 108 3.33 12.36 -12.75
CA LEU A 108 3.34 11.07 -12.05
C LEU A 108 4.27 10.07 -12.75
N ILE A 109 4.23 9.98 -14.08
CA ILE A 109 5.16 9.16 -14.87
C ILE A 109 6.61 9.59 -14.62
N GLY A 110 6.88 10.90 -14.65
CA GLY A 110 8.19 11.45 -14.35
C GLY A 110 8.71 11.06 -12.96
N HIS A 111 7.84 10.96 -11.95
CA HIS A 111 8.19 10.45 -10.63
C HIS A 111 8.45 8.94 -10.65
N LYS A 112 7.62 8.16 -11.34
CA LYS A 112 7.78 6.70 -11.45
C LYS A 112 9.10 6.29 -12.09
N ARG A 113 9.53 7.01 -13.13
CA ARG A 113 10.83 6.79 -13.80
C ARG A 113 12.03 6.98 -12.87
N LYS A 114 11.90 7.75 -11.79
CA LYS A 114 12.95 7.92 -10.76
C LYS A 114 13.03 6.74 -9.79
N GLY A 115 12.09 5.80 -9.86
CA GLY A 115 11.96 4.66 -8.96
C GLY A 115 11.09 4.98 -7.75
N ILE A 116 10.01 4.21 -7.59
CA ILE A 116 9.13 4.26 -6.42
C ILE A 116 8.91 2.83 -5.94
N VAL A 117 9.15 2.60 -4.65
CA VAL A 117 8.74 1.37 -3.96
C VAL A 117 7.58 1.73 -3.07
N THR A 118 6.44 1.06 -3.24
CA THR A 118 5.31 1.24 -2.33
C THR A 118 5.27 0.12 -1.30
N ALA A 119 4.94 0.48 -0.08
CA ALA A 119 4.79 -0.45 1.03
C ALA A 119 3.43 -0.22 1.67
N TYR A 120 2.72 -1.30 2.01
CA TYR A 120 1.36 -1.26 2.50
C TYR A 120 1.14 -2.26 3.62
N ARG A 121 0.30 -1.88 4.60
CA ARG A 121 -0.09 -2.73 5.72
C ARG A 121 -1.59 -2.61 5.97
N TYR A 122 -2.29 -3.74 5.93
CA TYR A 122 -3.69 -3.85 6.37
C TYR A 122 -3.78 -4.22 7.86
N ALA A 123 -4.95 -4.00 8.47
CA ALA A 123 -5.28 -4.43 9.84
C ALA A 123 -4.28 -3.96 10.93
N SER A 124 -3.92 -2.68 10.92
CA SER A 124 -2.97 -2.09 11.88
C SER A 124 -3.57 -1.75 13.26
N GLY A 125 -4.71 -2.34 13.64
CA GLY A 125 -5.40 -2.04 14.90
C GLY A 125 -4.65 -2.51 16.16
N MET A 126 -3.60 -3.32 16.00
CA MET A 126 -2.76 -3.80 17.11
C MET A 126 -1.58 -2.87 17.42
N ILE A 127 -1.40 -1.78 16.65
CA ILE A 127 -0.34 -0.79 16.89
C ILE A 127 -0.76 0.11 18.05
N ASN A 128 -0.30 -0.19 19.26
CA ASN A 128 -0.71 0.49 20.49
C ASN A 128 0.39 1.35 21.11
N SER A 129 1.59 1.34 20.54
CA SER A 129 2.72 2.14 21.00
C SER A 129 3.57 2.66 19.85
N PRO A 130 4.38 3.72 20.08
CA PRO A 130 5.37 4.17 19.10
C PRO A 130 6.38 3.08 18.69
N ARG A 131 6.69 2.13 19.60
CA ARG A 131 7.59 1.01 19.30
C ARG A 131 6.95 0.04 18.32
N ASP A 132 5.67 -0.29 18.52
CA ASP A 132 4.92 -1.17 17.61
C ASP A 132 4.81 -0.53 16.23
N LEU A 133 4.59 0.79 16.18
CA LEU A 133 4.52 1.53 14.92
C LEU A 133 5.86 1.45 14.18
N PHE A 134 6.97 1.70 14.88
CA PHE A 134 8.29 1.65 14.28
C PHE A 134 8.61 0.26 13.74
N LEU A 135 8.33 -0.79 14.52
CA LEU A 135 8.53 -2.18 14.09
C LEU A 135 7.67 -2.53 12.89
N ALA A 136 6.38 -2.15 12.92
CA ALA A 136 5.46 -2.39 11.81
C ALA A 136 5.93 -1.71 10.52
N VAL A 137 6.43 -0.47 10.59
CA VAL A 137 7.00 0.24 9.45
C VAL A 137 8.24 -0.48 8.92
N GLN A 138 9.18 -0.85 9.80
CA GLN A 138 10.39 -1.56 9.39
C GLN A 138 10.09 -2.89 8.69
N GLU A 139 9.24 -3.72 9.28
CA GLU A 139 8.88 -5.03 8.72
C GLU A 139 8.16 -4.88 7.37
N THR A 140 7.26 -3.90 7.26
CA THR A 140 6.51 -3.63 6.03
C THR A 140 7.43 -3.12 4.91
N LEU A 141 8.38 -2.24 5.24
CA LEU A 141 9.39 -1.76 4.30
C LEU A 141 10.32 -2.90 3.86
N LYS A 142 10.82 -3.72 4.80
CA LYS A 142 11.66 -4.88 4.51
C LYS A 142 10.95 -5.82 3.53
N ALA A 143 9.72 -6.21 3.83
CA ALA A 143 8.95 -7.10 2.97
C ALA A 143 8.77 -6.53 1.55
N SER A 144 8.53 -5.22 1.45
CA SER A 144 8.35 -4.54 0.16
C SER A 144 9.65 -4.46 -0.65
N LEU A 145 10.79 -4.22 0.01
CA LEU A 145 12.11 -4.20 -0.62
C LEU A 145 12.50 -5.60 -1.13
N VAL A 146 12.33 -6.64 -0.31
CA VAL A 146 12.58 -8.04 -0.72
C VAL A 146 11.71 -8.39 -1.94
N LYS A 147 10.43 -8.05 -1.91
CA LYS A 147 9.52 -8.30 -3.05
C LYS A 147 9.95 -7.57 -4.33
N ALA A 148 10.54 -6.39 -4.20
CA ALA A 148 11.09 -5.61 -5.30
C ALA A 148 12.49 -6.08 -5.76
N ASN A 149 13.04 -7.15 -5.16
CA ASN A 149 14.44 -7.59 -5.34
C ASN A 149 15.46 -6.47 -5.09
N LEU A 150 15.16 -5.59 -4.13
CA LEU A 150 16.05 -4.52 -3.68
C LEU A 150 16.69 -4.91 -2.35
N TYR A 151 17.85 -4.32 -2.08
CA TYR A 151 18.56 -4.54 -0.83
C TYR A 151 17.69 -4.12 0.36
N ALA A 152 17.29 -5.11 1.17
CA ALA A 152 16.36 -4.93 2.28
C ALA A 152 17.03 -4.42 3.56
N GLY A 153 18.33 -4.11 3.50
CA GLY A 153 19.10 -3.72 4.68
C GLY A 153 19.40 -4.90 5.59
N GLU A 154 19.68 -6.10 5.05
CA GLU A 154 19.89 -7.35 5.82
C GLU A 154 20.97 -7.27 6.91
N ASN A 155 21.76 -6.19 6.93
CA ASN A 155 22.64 -5.81 8.03
C ASN A 155 21.98 -4.89 9.08
N THR A 156 20.65 -4.93 9.25
CA THR A 156 19.99 -4.15 10.32
C THR A 156 20.44 -4.69 11.69
N LEU A 157 20.48 -3.81 12.70
CA LEU A 157 20.89 -4.18 14.07
C LEU A 157 20.14 -5.43 14.58
N LYS A 158 18.84 -5.55 14.28
CA LYS A 158 18.02 -6.71 14.66
C LYS A 158 18.54 -8.01 14.05
N GLU A 159 18.81 -8.02 12.74
CA GLU A 159 19.30 -9.21 12.04
C GLU A 159 20.72 -9.57 12.45
N SER A 160 21.58 -8.57 12.65
CA SER A 160 22.93 -8.80 13.18
C SER A 160 22.89 -9.37 14.60
N VAL A 161 21.98 -8.92 15.45
CA VAL A 161 21.79 -9.47 16.80
C VAL A 161 21.20 -10.89 16.74
N ILE A 162 20.21 -11.15 15.89
CA ILE A 162 19.65 -12.50 15.72
C ILE A 162 20.74 -13.45 15.21
N ALA A 163 21.46 -13.07 14.16
CA ALA A 163 22.55 -13.87 13.60
C ALA A 163 23.67 -14.12 14.62
N TRP A 164 24.00 -13.11 15.43
CA TRP A 164 24.93 -13.26 16.54
C TRP A 164 24.41 -14.24 17.58
N ILE A 165 23.16 -14.10 18.03
CA ILE A 165 22.54 -15.04 18.99
C ILE A 165 22.44 -16.44 18.42
N ASP A 166 22.22 -16.62 17.11
CA ASP A 166 21.97 -17.94 16.53
C ASP A 166 23.17 -18.89 16.58
N GLU A 167 24.37 -18.34 16.75
CA GLU A 167 25.60 -19.10 16.94
C GLU A 167 25.55 -19.94 18.22
N PRO A 168 25.89 -21.25 18.19
CA PRO A 168 25.77 -22.13 19.37
C PRO A 168 26.52 -21.61 20.61
N SER A 169 27.68 -20.99 20.41
CA SER A 169 28.51 -20.36 21.45
C SER A 169 27.79 -19.20 22.15
N HIS A 170 27.16 -18.32 21.37
CA HIS A 170 26.43 -17.16 21.88
C HIS A 170 25.09 -17.56 22.52
N LYS A 171 24.39 -18.59 22.02
CA LYS A 171 23.20 -19.16 22.69
C LYS A 171 23.52 -19.60 24.11
N LEU A 172 24.60 -20.36 24.29
CA LEU A 172 25.02 -20.84 25.61
C LEU A 172 25.34 -19.68 26.57
N PHE A 173 26.01 -18.65 26.07
CA PHE A 173 26.30 -17.43 26.84
C PHE A 173 25.01 -16.69 27.22
N PHE A 174 24.09 -16.50 26.28
CA PHE A 174 22.83 -15.81 26.52
C PHE A 174 21.92 -16.57 27.49
N ASP A 175 21.83 -17.90 27.35
CA ASP A 175 21.14 -18.79 28.28
C ASP A 175 21.71 -18.71 29.70
N ALA A 176 23.04 -18.62 29.82
CA ALA A 176 23.69 -18.46 31.12
C ALA A 176 23.37 -17.08 31.75
N LEU A 177 23.23 -16.03 30.95
CA LEU A 177 22.80 -14.71 31.42
C LEU A 177 21.33 -14.71 31.87
N LEU A 178 20.42 -15.33 31.13
CA LEU A 178 19.00 -15.45 31.48
C LEU A 178 18.76 -16.24 32.77
N LYS A 179 19.66 -17.18 33.09
CA LYS A 179 19.61 -17.98 34.33
C LYS A 179 20.18 -17.26 35.55
N LYS A 180 20.81 -16.09 35.38
CA LYS A 180 21.21 -15.29 36.53
C LYS A 180 19.95 -14.78 37.23
N PRO A 181 19.85 -14.88 38.56
CA PRO A 181 18.73 -14.27 39.27
C PRO A 181 18.71 -12.78 38.94
N GLU A 182 17.57 -12.29 38.44
CA GLU A 182 17.32 -10.85 38.43
C GLU A 182 17.40 -10.34 39.87
N TRP A 183 17.96 -9.14 40.04
CA TRP A 183 17.99 -8.43 41.31
C TRP A 183 16.58 -7.98 41.71
#